data_AF-A0A6G0TDP3-F1
#
_entry.id   AF-A0A6G0TDP3-F1
#
_cell.length_a   1.000
_cell.length_b   1.000
_cell.length_c   1.000
_cell.angle_alpha   90.00
_cell.angle_beta   90.00
_cell.angle_gamma   90.00
#
_symmetry.space_group_name_H-M   'P 1'
#
loop_
_entity.id
_entity.type
_entity.pdbx_description
1 polymer ?
#
loop_
_entity_poly.entity_id
_entity_poly.type
_entity_poly.pdbx_seq_one_letter_code
_entity_poly.pdbx_strand_id
1 'polypeptide(L)'
;MPVNIFYVYTVSTANSMAGIVWCVILAFNNLACFSTDMQFIRCACMLHYRFRVINNELETFASIWHFKRGALVEKKTCRSFICELSYGHNICDSIEMYRYCYGQFCNMVCQLNSTYQLHLLGCISACFLKILFNLYFSMFGYVIGTNGQKEHDELIRAIFWNVFYGLRFLTIIYVANATCKQAVNAKTLITDINNRYLDTSTQEELQLFYTQISSRCIQFTACDLFTLNTRLITSAIAAGATYLMWLIRIFWALCGVFTVDMSHNRFQHAYSALLMAACVYNLANASYVVCKLDHWCVTFSSTLTGVYDRVLSSTAFLSRIAVAYECEPNVSRYRATIRAFEAYSPPSAAELRRHGAFTLTVVAACLAVIVPANAVSVYYLCRYEPDSDASFVVYHLFMYVQNLSMCCIETQFVVQCFKVYTKFRGINDDLKRLKDDNVNRPEYPFVCCPAPSSASRRRLHRRGRPAAVIYDRDFCRARPPSCRPMADAVELLRI
;
A
#
# COMPACT_ATOMS: atom_id res chain seq x y z
N MET A 1 10.03 7.25 24.30
CA MET A 1 10.35 8.22 25.37
C MET A 1 10.66 9.64 24.89
N PRO A 2 11.40 9.90 23.78
CA PRO A 2 11.81 11.26 23.41
C PRO A 2 10.65 12.25 23.20
N VAL A 3 9.52 11.80 22.65
CA VAL A 3 8.43 12.71 22.27
C VAL A 3 7.42 12.98 23.36
N ASN A 4 7.24 12.10 24.34
CA ASN A 4 6.42 12.49 25.48
C ASN A 4 7.14 13.59 26.28
N ILE A 5 8.47 13.58 26.31
CA ILE A 5 9.27 14.67 26.87
C ILE A 5 9.12 15.94 26.04
N PHE A 6 9.14 15.83 24.70
CA PHE A 6 8.93 16.97 23.81
C PHE A 6 7.49 17.53 23.87
N TYR A 7 6.46 16.67 23.96
CA TYR A 7 5.07 17.07 24.10
C TYR A 7 4.79 17.69 25.47
N VAL A 8 5.40 17.14 26.53
CA VAL A 8 5.43 17.78 27.85
C VAL A 8 6.10 19.15 27.75
N TYR A 9 7.20 19.29 27.01
CA TYR A 9 7.89 20.56 26.83
C TYR A 9 7.03 21.59 26.07
N THR A 10 6.42 21.22 24.94
CA THR A 10 5.56 22.13 24.16
C THR A 10 4.27 22.51 24.89
N VAL A 11 3.68 21.58 25.64
CA VAL A 11 2.48 21.86 26.44
C VAL A 11 2.83 22.62 27.73
N SER A 12 4.03 22.41 28.29
CA SER A 12 4.58 23.22 29.38
C SER A 12 4.81 24.66 28.95
N THR A 13 5.23 24.90 27.71
CA THR A 13 5.34 26.27 27.17
C THR A 13 3.99 26.94 26.92
N ALA A 14 2.91 26.16 26.75
CA ALA A 14 1.54 26.66 26.59
C ALA A 14 0.79 26.85 27.92
N ASN A 15 1.43 26.62 29.06
CA ASN A 15 0.94 26.85 30.42
C ASN A 15 -0.41 26.17 30.78
N SER A 16 -0.77 25.08 30.09
CA SER A 16 -2.00 24.32 30.37
C SER A 16 -1.71 23.15 31.31
N MET A 17 -2.06 23.28 32.59
CA MET A 17 -1.89 22.22 33.60
C MET A 17 -2.54 20.89 33.18
N ALA A 18 -3.75 20.95 32.60
CA ALA A 18 -4.46 19.76 32.11
C ALA A 18 -3.69 19.05 30.98
N GLY A 19 -3.08 19.81 30.07
CA GLY A 19 -2.28 19.27 28.99
C GLY A 19 -0.99 18.60 29.48
N ILE A 20 -0.30 19.20 30.46
CA ILE A 20 0.90 18.62 31.07
C ILE A 20 0.56 17.29 31.75
N VAL A 21 -0.52 17.25 32.54
CA VAL A 21 -1.01 16.03 33.21
C VAL A 21 -1.33 14.94 32.19
N TRP A 22 -2.04 15.27 31.10
CA TRP A 22 -2.34 14.33 30.03
C TRP A 22 -1.07 13.75 29.38
N CYS A 23 -0.05 14.58 29.13
CA CYS A 23 1.20 14.14 28.54
C CYS A 23 1.99 13.21 29.47
N VAL A 24 2.00 13.49 30.77
CA VAL A 24 2.64 12.63 31.78
C VAL A 24 1.93 11.28 31.87
N ILE A 25 0.60 11.26 31.88
CA ILE A 25 -0.21 10.03 31.86
C ILE A 25 0.10 9.21 30.60
N LEU A 26 0.13 9.87 29.43
CA LEU A 26 0.48 9.22 28.17
C LEU A 26 1.92 8.68 28.17
N ALA A 27 2.85 9.41 28.78
CA ALA A 27 4.24 8.97 28.95
C ALA A 27 4.35 7.70 29.77
N PHE A 28 3.68 7.70 30.92
CA PHE A 28 3.64 6.58 31.84
C PHE A 28 3.00 5.34 31.19
N ASN A 29 1.85 5.51 30.53
CA ASN A 29 1.18 4.42 29.81
C ASN A 29 2.06 3.80 28.70
N ASN A 30 2.76 4.64 27.92
CA ASN A 30 3.68 4.13 26.90
C ASN A 30 4.88 3.42 27.52
N LEU A 31 5.41 3.91 28.65
CA LEU A 31 6.51 3.26 29.36
C LEU A 31 6.09 1.92 29.96
N ALA A 32 4.91 1.86 30.59
CA ALA A 32 4.33 0.63 31.11
C ALA A 32 4.15 -0.41 30.01
N CYS A 33 3.56 -0.01 28.87
CA CYS A 33 3.36 -0.87 27.71
C CYS A 33 4.70 -1.35 27.09
N PHE A 34 5.72 -0.51 27.08
CA PHE A 34 7.06 -0.90 26.63
C PHE A 34 7.75 -1.86 27.61
N SER A 35 7.58 -1.65 28.91
CA SER A 35 8.10 -2.53 29.96
C SER A 35 7.50 -3.93 29.84
N THR A 36 6.19 -4.05 29.65
CA THR A 36 5.50 -5.33 29.45
C THR A 36 5.96 -6.05 28.18
N ASP A 37 6.21 -5.33 27.09
CA ASP A 37 6.78 -5.92 25.87
C ASP A 37 8.18 -6.47 26.12
N MET A 38 9.03 -5.72 26.82
CA MET A 38 10.38 -6.15 27.15
C MET A 38 10.39 -7.38 28.06
N GLN A 39 9.43 -7.48 29.00
CA GLN A 39 9.26 -8.67 29.83
C GLN A 39 8.90 -9.89 28.97
N PHE A 40 7.90 -9.75 28.08
CA PHE A 40 7.53 -10.82 27.15
C PHE A 40 8.72 -11.25 26.28
N ILE A 41 9.42 -10.30 25.65
CA ILE A 41 10.58 -10.57 24.78
C ILE A 41 11.68 -11.29 25.56
N ARG A 42 12.00 -10.85 26.78
CA ARG A 42 13.02 -11.50 27.63
C ARG A 42 12.64 -12.94 27.95
N CYS A 43 11.40 -13.18 28.36
CA CYS A 43 10.91 -14.53 28.66
C CYS A 43 10.93 -15.43 27.43
N ALA A 44 10.46 -14.94 26.28
CA ALA A 44 10.46 -15.69 25.03
C ALA A 44 11.90 -15.98 24.53
N CYS A 45 12.81 -15.01 24.59
CA CYS A 45 14.22 -15.20 24.25
C CYS A 45 14.93 -16.19 25.18
N MET A 46 14.64 -16.14 26.48
CA MET A 46 15.17 -17.11 27.44
C MET A 46 14.69 -18.52 27.11
N LEU A 47 13.40 -18.70 26.82
CA LEU A 47 12.85 -20.00 26.37
C LEU A 47 13.49 -20.45 25.06
N HIS A 48 13.63 -19.55 24.08
CA HIS A 48 14.32 -19.84 22.81
C HIS A 48 15.75 -20.34 23.04
N TYR A 49 16.52 -19.67 23.91
CA TYR A 49 17.88 -20.10 24.24
C TYR A 49 17.89 -21.47 24.91
N ARG A 50 16.98 -21.72 25.87
CA ARG A 50 16.88 -23.03 26.54
C ARG A 50 16.52 -24.16 25.58
N PHE A 51 15.57 -23.94 24.66
CA PHE A 51 15.29 -24.89 23.59
C PHE A 51 16.48 -25.11 22.67
N ARG A 52 17.24 -24.05 22.37
CA ARG A 52 18.46 -24.15 21.55
C ARG A 52 19.54 -24.98 22.21
N VAL A 53 19.76 -24.84 23.52
CA VAL A 53 20.72 -25.68 24.25
C VAL A 53 20.34 -27.16 24.13
N ILE A 54 19.10 -27.53 24.43
CA ILE A 54 18.66 -28.93 24.31
C ILE A 54 18.78 -29.43 22.86
N ASN A 55 18.39 -28.62 21.87
CA ASN A 55 18.50 -29.00 20.46
C ASN A 55 19.96 -29.20 20.01
N ASN A 56 20.90 -28.35 20.47
CA ASN A 56 22.32 -28.51 20.17
C ASN A 56 22.90 -29.79 20.80
N GLU A 57 22.48 -30.12 22.03
CA GLU A 57 22.87 -31.39 22.67
C GLU A 57 22.32 -32.58 21.86
N LEU A 58 21.02 -32.56 21.50
CA LEU A 58 20.39 -33.58 20.65
C LEU A 58 21.09 -33.73 19.29
N GLU A 59 21.49 -32.62 18.65
CA GLU A 59 22.24 -32.63 17.40
C GLU A 59 23.66 -33.21 17.59
N THR A 60 24.30 -32.91 18.72
CA THR A 60 25.60 -33.50 19.09
C THR A 60 25.45 -35.01 19.27
N PHE A 61 24.41 -35.47 19.97
CA PHE A 61 24.09 -36.90 20.09
C PHE A 61 23.85 -37.55 18.73
N ALA A 62 23.07 -36.90 17.85
CA ALA A 62 22.83 -37.40 16.50
C ALA A 62 24.15 -37.56 15.72
N SER A 63 25.04 -36.56 15.76
CA SER A 63 26.32 -36.60 15.03
C SER A 63 27.28 -37.69 15.55
N ILE A 64 27.40 -37.84 16.87
CA ILE A 64 28.22 -38.88 17.50
C ILE A 64 27.67 -40.27 17.15
N TRP A 65 26.35 -40.41 17.16
CA TRP A 65 25.69 -41.66 16.78
C TRP A 65 25.93 -42.02 15.31
N HIS A 66 25.79 -41.05 14.39
CA HIS A 66 26.08 -41.26 12.97
C HIS A 66 27.55 -41.66 12.73
N PHE A 67 28.50 -41.03 13.43
CA PHE A 67 29.91 -41.38 13.35
C PHE A 67 30.20 -42.79 13.87
N LYS A 68 29.67 -43.14 15.06
CA LYS A 68 29.81 -44.50 15.63
C LYS A 68 29.17 -45.56 14.75
N ARG A 69 28.01 -45.28 14.15
CA ARG A 69 27.35 -46.18 13.19
C ARG A 69 28.25 -46.47 11.99
N GLY A 70 28.94 -45.46 11.45
CA GLY A 70 29.91 -45.65 10.37
C GLY A 70 31.04 -46.61 10.76
N ALA A 71 31.54 -46.50 12.00
CA ALA A 71 32.62 -47.35 12.52
C ALA A 71 32.15 -48.77 12.95
N LEU A 72 30.92 -48.92 13.45
CA LEU A 72 30.34 -50.21 13.87
C LEU A 72 30.04 -51.15 12.69
N VAL A 73 29.78 -50.59 11.51
CA VAL A 73 29.67 -51.39 10.27
C VAL A 73 31.01 -52.07 9.93
N GLU A 74 32.14 -51.57 10.44
CA GLU A 74 33.49 -52.03 10.08
C GLU A 74 34.14 -53.04 11.05
N LYS A 75 33.74 -53.13 12.34
CA LYS A 75 34.37 -54.08 13.30
C LYS A 75 33.43 -54.63 14.37
N LYS A 76 33.39 -55.96 14.50
CA LYS A 76 32.73 -56.72 15.59
C LYS A 76 33.75 -57.14 16.65
N THR A 77 33.69 -56.60 17.86
CA THR A 77 34.41 -57.15 19.01
C THR A 77 33.60 -57.00 20.30
N CYS A 78 33.52 -58.09 21.08
CA CYS A 78 32.70 -58.24 22.30
C CYS A 78 32.94 -57.17 23.39
N ARG A 79 34.09 -56.50 23.39
CA ARG A 79 34.39 -55.37 24.30
C ARG A 79 33.58 -54.10 23.95
N SER A 80 33.12 -53.94 22.71
CA SER A 80 32.24 -52.83 22.32
C SER A 80 30.85 -52.98 22.95
N PHE A 81 30.37 -54.21 23.14
CA PHE A 81 29.01 -54.49 23.60
C PHE A 81 28.76 -54.10 25.07
N ILE A 82 29.71 -54.38 25.97
CA ILE A 82 29.60 -53.97 27.39
C ILE A 82 29.74 -52.44 27.53
N CYS A 83 30.60 -51.83 26.72
CA CYS A 83 30.74 -50.38 26.65
C CYS A 83 29.47 -49.72 26.05
N GLU A 84 28.83 -50.37 25.06
CA GLU A 84 27.54 -49.96 24.51
C GLU A 84 26.40 -50.07 25.51
N LEU A 85 26.36 -51.13 26.34
CA LEU A 85 25.31 -51.29 27.36
C LEU A 85 25.42 -50.21 28.45
N SER A 86 26.64 -49.92 28.92
CA SER A 86 26.90 -48.86 29.91
C SER A 86 26.71 -47.45 29.33
N TYR A 87 27.06 -47.25 28.05
CA TYR A 87 26.84 -45.98 27.35
C TYR A 87 25.37 -45.76 26.99
N GLY A 88 24.63 -46.81 26.63
CA GLY A 88 23.20 -46.78 26.31
C GLY A 88 22.34 -46.41 27.52
N HIS A 89 22.66 -46.94 28.70
CA HIS A 89 21.95 -46.57 29.94
C HIS A 89 22.12 -45.07 30.27
N ASN A 90 23.35 -44.54 30.17
CA ASN A 90 23.62 -43.12 30.37
C ASN A 90 22.93 -42.21 29.33
N ILE A 91 22.74 -42.70 28.10
CA ILE A 91 22.02 -41.98 27.04
C ILE A 91 20.51 -41.96 27.31
N CYS A 92 19.93 -43.09 27.73
CA CYS A 92 18.52 -43.18 28.09
C CYS A 92 18.18 -42.19 29.22
N ASP A 93 18.99 -42.18 30.29
CA ASP A 93 18.81 -41.27 31.42
C ASP A 93 18.94 -39.79 30.99
N SER A 94 19.85 -39.48 30.06
CA SER A 94 20.01 -38.14 29.50
C SER A 94 18.82 -37.71 28.64
N ILE A 95 18.29 -38.61 27.82
CA ILE A 95 17.11 -38.36 26.97
C ILE A 95 15.86 -38.19 27.82
N GLU A 96 15.69 -38.99 28.88
CA GLU A 96 14.61 -38.81 29.85
C GLU A 96 14.67 -37.43 30.50
N MET A 97 15.87 -37.00 30.94
CA MET A 97 16.09 -35.66 31.49
C MET A 97 15.75 -34.56 30.47
N TYR A 98 16.14 -34.71 29.20
CA TYR A 98 15.78 -33.75 28.15
C TYR A 98 14.28 -33.72 27.89
N ARG A 99 13.61 -34.87 27.83
CA ARG A 99 12.15 -34.96 27.68
C ARG A 99 11.44 -34.24 28.82
N TYR A 100 11.87 -34.45 30.07
CA TYR A 100 11.32 -33.77 31.23
C TYR A 100 11.52 -32.25 31.17
N CYS A 101 12.76 -31.78 30.97
CA CYS A 101 13.08 -30.36 30.85
C CYS A 101 12.32 -29.68 29.71
N TYR A 102 12.26 -30.33 28.55
CA TYR A 102 11.55 -29.84 27.38
C TYR A 102 10.04 -29.75 27.63
N GLY A 103 9.46 -30.74 28.31
CA GLY A 103 8.07 -30.72 28.75
C GLY A 103 7.75 -29.52 29.65
N GLN A 104 8.63 -29.19 30.59
CA GLN A 104 8.51 -28.01 31.45
C GLN A 104 8.60 -26.71 30.64
N PHE A 105 9.54 -26.60 29.69
CA PHE A 105 9.63 -25.43 28.83
C PHE A 105 8.40 -25.24 27.95
N CYS A 106 7.80 -26.32 27.46
CA CYS A 106 6.53 -26.25 26.73
C CYS A 106 5.39 -25.72 27.62
N ASN A 107 5.30 -26.17 28.88
CA ASN A 107 4.32 -25.63 29.83
C ASN A 107 4.53 -24.14 30.05
N MET A 108 5.78 -23.70 30.19
CA MET A 108 6.13 -22.28 30.34
C MET A 108 5.75 -21.46 29.10
N VAL A 109 5.91 -21.99 27.88
CA VAL A 109 5.42 -21.31 26.67
C VAL A 109 3.91 -21.14 26.70
N CYS A 110 3.16 -22.18 27.07
CA CYS A 110 1.69 -22.11 27.19
C CYS A 110 1.25 -21.09 28.25
N GLN A 111 1.91 -21.07 29.42
CA GLN A 111 1.65 -20.09 30.47
C GLN A 111 1.96 -18.66 29.99
N LEU A 112 3.09 -18.48 29.30
CA LEU A 112 3.48 -17.19 28.73
C LEU A 112 2.46 -16.72 27.70
N ASN A 113 1.98 -17.61 26.82
CA ASN A 113 0.93 -17.29 25.85
C ASN A 113 -0.37 -16.89 26.56
N SER A 114 -0.84 -17.68 27.53
CA SER A 114 -2.07 -17.38 28.28
C SER A 114 -2.00 -16.05 29.05
N THR A 115 -0.81 -15.70 29.55
CA THR A 115 -0.61 -14.46 30.33
C THR A 115 -0.58 -13.23 29.41
N TYR A 116 0.11 -13.33 28.28
CA TYR A 116 0.37 -12.19 27.41
C TYR A 116 -0.54 -12.10 26.18
N GLN A 117 -1.43 -13.06 25.91
CA GLN A 117 -2.27 -13.10 24.71
C GLN A 117 -3.11 -11.82 24.47
N LEU A 118 -3.70 -11.24 25.52
CA LEU A 118 -4.48 -9.99 25.43
C LEU A 118 -3.57 -8.80 25.18
N HIS A 119 -2.42 -8.78 25.88
CA HIS A 119 -1.40 -7.75 25.71
C HIS A 119 -0.81 -7.77 24.30
N LEU A 120 -0.48 -8.94 23.77
CA LEU A 120 0.01 -9.15 22.40
C LEU A 120 -0.99 -8.67 21.36
N LEU A 121 -2.28 -8.99 21.54
CA LEU A 121 -3.34 -8.49 20.67
C LEU A 121 -3.38 -6.96 20.66
N GLY A 122 -3.43 -6.35 21.85
CA GLY A 122 -3.50 -4.91 22.01
C GLY A 122 -2.26 -4.19 21.49
N CYS A 123 -1.06 -4.69 21.79
CA CYS A 123 0.18 -4.00 21.42
C CYS A 123 0.49 -4.14 19.92
N ILE A 124 0.24 -5.30 19.30
CA ILE A 124 0.44 -5.53 17.87
C ILE A 124 -0.56 -4.70 17.05
N SER A 125 -1.84 -4.71 17.44
CA SER A 125 -2.87 -3.90 16.77
C SER A 125 -2.60 -2.40 16.93
N ALA A 126 -2.23 -1.95 18.13
CA ALA A 126 -1.88 -0.55 18.37
C ALA A 126 -0.63 -0.12 17.58
N CYS A 127 0.40 -0.97 17.47
CA CYS A 127 1.57 -0.65 16.64
C CYS A 127 1.18 -0.53 15.16
N PHE A 128 0.38 -1.46 14.64
CA PHE A 128 -0.11 -1.40 13.26
C PHE A 128 -0.91 -0.12 12.98
N LEU A 129 -1.88 0.21 13.85
CA LEU A 129 -2.69 1.42 13.71
C LEU A 129 -1.85 2.70 13.83
N LYS A 130 -0.89 2.75 14.76
CA LYS A 130 0.02 3.90 14.89
C LYS A 130 0.89 4.10 13.66
N ILE A 131 1.40 3.03 13.05
CA ILE A 131 2.14 3.10 11.78
C ILE A 131 1.22 3.64 10.68
N LEU A 132 0.01 3.08 10.54
CA LEU A 132 -0.95 3.51 9.52
C LEU A 132 -1.32 4.99 9.68
N PHE A 133 -1.67 5.43 10.89
CA PHE A 133 -2.01 6.81 11.17
C PHE A 133 -0.83 7.76 10.96
N ASN A 134 0.38 7.40 11.44
CA ASN A 134 1.57 8.24 11.21
C ASN A 134 1.89 8.38 9.72
N LEU A 135 1.78 7.31 8.94
CA LEU A 135 1.96 7.39 7.48
C LEU A 135 0.88 8.25 6.83
N TYR A 136 -0.38 8.10 7.24
CA TYR A 136 -1.48 8.92 6.74
C TYR A 136 -1.30 10.40 7.06
N PHE A 137 -1.08 10.75 8.32
CA PHE A 137 -0.88 12.15 8.74
C PHE A 137 0.42 12.74 8.19
N SER A 138 1.49 11.96 8.03
CA SER A 138 2.71 12.43 7.38
C SER A 138 2.49 12.74 5.91
N MET A 139 1.76 11.88 5.19
CA MET A 139 1.38 12.12 3.80
C MET A 139 0.48 13.35 3.68
N PHE A 140 -0.50 13.50 4.57
CA PHE A 140 -1.43 14.63 4.58
C PHE A 140 -0.75 15.95 4.99
N GLY A 141 0.10 15.93 6.01
CA GLY A 141 0.88 17.08 6.47
C GLY A 141 1.88 17.55 5.42
N TYR A 142 2.49 16.62 4.67
CA TYR A 142 3.30 16.95 3.50
C TYR A 142 2.48 17.63 2.40
N VAL A 143 1.24 17.17 2.16
CA VAL A 143 0.33 17.75 1.16
C VAL A 143 -0.20 19.13 1.59
N ILE A 144 -0.28 19.43 2.88
CA ILE A 144 -0.90 20.66 3.41
C ILE A 144 0.09 21.78 3.72
N GLY A 145 1.40 21.50 3.74
CA GLY A 145 2.46 22.52 3.74
C GLY A 145 2.50 23.36 5.02
N THR A 146 3.41 23.04 5.94
CA THR A 146 3.69 23.85 7.12
C THR A 146 5.18 24.16 7.21
N ASN A 147 5.63 25.30 6.67
CA ASN A 147 7.02 25.82 6.72
C ASN A 147 8.14 24.79 6.45
N GLY A 148 8.91 24.96 5.38
CA GLY A 148 9.98 24.02 4.97
C GLY A 148 10.95 23.52 6.05
N GLN A 149 11.22 24.31 7.11
CA GLN A 149 12.04 23.87 8.24
C GLN A 149 11.27 23.00 9.26
N LYS A 150 10.00 23.32 9.54
CA LYS A 150 9.11 22.49 10.36
C LYS A 150 8.66 21.23 9.61
N GLU A 151 8.50 21.29 8.29
CA GLU A 151 8.20 20.14 7.42
C GLU A 151 9.28 19.06 7.49
N HIS A 152 10.57 19.44 7.38
CA HIS A 152 11.66 18.50 7.53
C HIS A 152 11.68 17.88 8.94
N ASP A 153 11.45 18.68 9.98
CA ASP A 153 11.39 18.19 11.36
C ASP A 153 10.20 17.24 11.59
N GLU A 154 9.02 17.52 11.04
CA GLU A 154 7.84 16.65 11.15
C GLU A 154 8.00 15.36 10.32
N LEU A 155 8.58 15.43 9.13
CA LEU A 155 8.88 14.26 8.29
C LEU A 155 9.92 13.36 8.96
N ILE A 156 11.03 13.93 9.44
CA ILE A 156 12.06 13.20 10.18
C ILE A 156 11.46 12.54 11.42
N ARG A 157 10.58 13.25 12.13
CA ARG A 157 9.86 12.72 13.29
C ARG A 157 8.92 11.57 12.90
N ALA A 158 8.15 11.72 11.82
CA ALA A 158 7.26 10.68 11.33
C ALA A 158 8.04 9.43 10.88
N ILE A 159 9.17 9.61 10.19
CA ILE A 159 10.06 8.50 9.80
C ILE A 159 10.60 7.80 11.03
N PHE A 160 11.17 8.56 11.97
CA PHE A 160 11.71 8.02 13.23
C PHE A 160 10.65 7.20 13.99
N TRP A 161 9.41 7.68 14.00
CA TRP A 161 8.30 6.97 14.64
C TRP A 161 7.84 5.73 13.94
N ASN A 162 7.70 5.78 12.62
CA ASN A 162 7.37 4.60 11.83
C ASN A 162 8.45 3.54 11.97
N VAL A 163 9.72 3.93 12.00
CA VAL A 163 10.84 3.02 12.28
C VAL A 163 10.73 2.44 13.69
N PHE A 164 10.47 3.26 14.72
CA PHE A 164 10.34 2.79 16.09
C PHE A 164 9.19 1.78 16.28
N TYR A 165 7.98 2.11 15.82
CA TYR A 165 6.82 1.22 15.93
C TYR A 165 6.94 0.00 15.01
N GLY A 166 7.55 0.17 13.83
CA GLY A 166 7.85 -0.92 12.91
C GLY A 166 8.83 -1.93 13.50
N LEU A 167 9.95 -1.46 14.07
CA LEU A 167 10.91 -2.31 14.76
C LEU A 167 10.25 -3.04 15.93
N ARG A 168 9.48 -2.34 16.76
CA ARG A 168 8.74 -2.95 17.88
C ARG A 168 7.79 -4.05 17.41
N PHE A 169 6.99 -3.79 16.38
CA PHE A 169 6.09 -4.78 15.76
C PHE A 169 6.86 -5.99 15.24
N LEU A 170 7.95 -5.77 14.51
CA LEU A 170 8.78 -6.83 13.94
C LEU A 170 9.49 -7.66 15.02
N THR A 171 10.06 -7.04 16.06
CA THR A 171 10.76 -7.75 17.14
C THR A 171 9.84 -8.70 17.90
N ILE A 172 8.62 -8.25 18.24
CA ILE A 172 7.65 -9.09 18.97
C ILE A 172 7.29 -10.33 18.14
N ILE A 173 6.96 -10.14 16.86
CA ILE A 173 6.58 -11.25 15.96
C ILE A 173 7.78 -12.15 15.69
N TYR A 174 8.96 -11.59 15.44
CA TYR A 174 10.17 -12.34 15.16
C TYR A 174 10.56 -13.24 16.33
N VAL A 175 10.61 -12.69 17.55
CA VAL A 175 10.98 -13.45 18.76
C VAL A 175 9.97 -14.56 19.03
N ALA A 176 8.67 -14.27 18.93
CA ALA A 176 7.61 -15.28 19.08
C ALA A 176 7.77 -16.42 18.06
N ASN A 177 7.92 -16.08 16.77
CA ASN A 177 8.06 -17.05 15.69
C ASN A 177 9.37 -17.86 15.79
N ALA A 178 10.49 -17.23 16.14
CA ALA A 178 11.77 -17.89 16.32
C ALA A 178 11.74 -18.87 17.50
N THR A 179 11.07 -18.52 18.59
CA THR A 179 10.89 -19.41 19.75
C THR A 179 10.06 -20.63 19.37
N CYS A 180 8.92 -20.44 18.70
CA CYS A 180 8.07 -21.54 18.23
C CYS A 180 8.79 -22.45 17.23
N LYS A 181 9.52 -21.86 16.26
CA LYS A 181 10.29 -22.63 15.27
C LYS A 181 11.39 -23.45 15.94
N GLN A 182 12.08 -22.88 16.93
CA GLN A 182 13.11 -23.60 17.67
C GLN A 182 12.53 -24.76 18.48
N ALA A 183 11.36 -24.59 19.07
CA ALA A 183 10.67 -25.68 19.73
C ALA A 183 10.33 -26.79 18.71
N VAL A 184 9.66 -26.47 17.60
CA VAL A 184 9.27 -27.47 16.60
C VAL A 184 10.46 -28.22 15.96
N ASN A 185 11.64 -27.58 15.86
CA ASN A 185 12.87 -28.20 15.34
C ASN A 185 13.31 -29.46 16.12
N ALA A 186 12.92 -29.61 17.38
CA ALA A 186 13.20 -30.82 18.15
C ALA A 186 12.55 -32.07 17.52
N LYS A 187 11.38 -31.93 16.87
CA LYS A 187 10.70 -33.04 16.20
C LYS A 187 11.55 -33.65 15.10
N THR A 188 12.18 -32.81 14.28
CA THR A 188 13.02 -33.25 13.16
C THR A 188 14.30 -33.92 13.64
N LEU A 189 14.92 -33.39 14.71
CA LEU A 189 16.11 -34.00 15.32
C LEU A 189 15.79 -35.37 15.93
N ILE A 190 14.68 -35.47 16.66
CA ILE A 190 14.25 -36.74 17.27
C ILE A 190 13.96 -37.80 16.19
N THR A 191 13.30 -37.44 15.09
CA THR A 191 13.07 -38.38 13.99
C THR A 191 14.34 -38.86 13.31
N ASP A 192 15.39 -38.03 13.28
CA ASP A 192 16.68 -38.38 12.69
C ASP A 192 17.43 -39.40 13.58
N ILE A 193 17.35 -39.22 14.90
CA ILE A 193 17.96 -40.11 15.90
C ILE A 193 17.21 -41.46 15.98
N ASN A 194 15.89 -41.47 15.80
CA ASN A 194 15.04 -42.66 15.94
C ASN A 194 15.25 -43.66 14.78
N ASN A 195 16.22 -44.57 14.92
CA ASN A 195 16.55 -45.60 13.92
C ASN A 195 16.53 -47.02 14.53
N ARG A 196 16.46 -48.06 13.68
CA ARG A 196 16.31 -49.48 14.05
C ARG A 196 17.45 -50.10 14.90
N TYR A 197 18.51 -49.35 15.19
CA TYR A 197 19.70 -49.84 15.89
C TYR A 197 19.90 -49.20 17.28
N LEU A 198 18.92 -48.45 17.78
CA LEU A 198 18.93 -47.96 19.17
C LEU A 198 18.57 -49.10 20.13
N ASP A 199 19.01 -49.00 21.39
CA ASP A 199 18.51 -49.87 22.45
C ASP A 199 17.00 -49.66 22.63
N THR A 200 16.28 -50.72 22.97
CA THR A 200 14.81 -50.74 23.04
C THR A 200 14.31 -49.70 24.06
N SER A 201 15.00 -49.59 25.20
CA SER A 201 14.74 -48.60 26.25
C SER A 201 14.82 -47.16 25.75
N THR A 202 15.90 -46.85 25.02
CA THR A 202 16.17 -45.51 24.50
C THR A 202 15.20 -45.17 23.37
N GLN A 203 14.83 -46.16 22.55
CA GLN A 203 13.84 -46.00 21.48
C GLN A 203 12.44 -45.70 22.03
N GLU A 204 12.03 -46.37 23.12
CA GLU A 204 10.77 -46.10 23.81
C GLU A 204 10.73 -44.68 24.38
N GLU A 205 11.78 -44.24 25.09
CA GLU A 205 11.87 -42.86 25.61
C GLU A 205 11.86 -41.80 24.51
N LEU A 206 12.53 -42.08 23.39
CA LEU A 206 12.57 -41.17 22.24
C LEU A 206 11.19 -41.09 21.55
N GLN A 207 10.44 -42.19 21.49
CA GLN A 207 9.05 -42.21 21.01
C GLN A 207 8.10 -41.46 21.96
N LEU A 208 8.26 -41.63 23.28
CA LEU A 208 7.52 -40.86 24.28
C LEU A 208 7.80 -39.36 24.11
N PHE A 209 9.07 -38.99 23.92
CA PHE A 209 9.47 -37.61 23.68
C PHE A 209 8.84 -37.08 22.39
N TYR A 210 8.96 -37.80 21.28
CA TYR A 210 8.33 -37.41 20.01
C TYR A 210 6.82 -37.20 20.16
N THR A 211 6.13 -38.12 20.82
CA THR A 211 4.69 -38.06 21.05
C THR A 211 4.30 -36.85 21.89
N GLN A 212 5.10 -36.52 22.92
CA GLN A 212 4.89 -35.35 23.77
C GLN A 212 5.05 -34.03 23.00
N ILE A 213 6.04 -33.91 22.11
CA ILE A 213 6.20 -32.70 21.28
C ILE A 213 5.13 -32.68 20.18
N SER A 214 4.75 -33.83 19.63
CA SER A 214 3.76 -33.93 18.56
C SER A 214 2.36 -33.51 19.02
N SER A 215 1.97 -33.94 20.22
CA SER A 215 0.68 -33.63 20.84
C SER A 215 0.55 -32.18 21.31
N ARG A 216 1.66 -31.47 21.57
CA ARG A 216 1.65 -30.09 22.05
C ARG A 216 1.78 -29.09 20.91
N CYS A 217 0.77 -28.22 20.74
CA CYS A 217 0.85 -27.10 19.82
C CYS A 217 1.59 -25.92 20.48
N ILE A 218 2.86 -25.73 20.13
CA ILE A 218 3.69 -24.64 20.66
C ILE A 218 3.61 -23.45 19.70
N GLN A 219 2.56 -22.64 19.84
CA GLN A 219 2.35 -21.44 19.04
C GLN A 219 1.95 -20.26 19.93
N PHE A 220 2.51 -19.09 19.66
CA PHE A 220 2.02 -17.85 20.26
C PHE A 220 0.82 -17.34 19.47
N THR A 221 -0.31 -17.18 20.17
CA THR A 221 -1.57 -16.70 19.60
C THR A 221 -2.03 -15.45 20.34
N ALA A 222 -2.54 -14.48 19.59
CA ALA A 222 -3.19 -13.30 20.16
C ALA A 222 -4.69 -13.59 20.30
N CYS A 223 -5.10 -14.08 21.48
CA CYS A 223 -6.49 -14.45 21.78
C CYS A 223 -7.13 -15.36 20.72
N ASP A 224 -6.33 -16.28 20.15
CA ASP A 224 -6.69 -17.18 19.04
C ASP A 224 -7.22 -16.51 17.76
N LEU A 225 -7.17 -15.18 17.66
CA LEU A 225 -7.53 -14.42 16.45
C LEU A 225 -6.48 -14.58 15.35
N PHE A 226 -5.20 -14.53 15.73
CA PHE A 226 -4.09 -14.74 14.80
C PHE A 226 -2.84 -15.29 15.50
N THR A 227 -2.11 -16.12 14.78
CA THR A 227 -0.82 -16.69 15.19
C THR A 227 0.31 -15.70 14.89
N LEU A 228 1.22 -15.49 15.85
CA LEU A 228 2.39 -14.63 15.66
C LEU A 228 3.46 -15.33 14.81
N ASN A 229 3.30 -15.25 13.50
CA ASN A 229 4.22 -15.85 12.52
C ASN A 229 4.66 -14.84 11.46
N THR A 230 5.59 -15.23 10.59
CA THR A 230 6.06 -14.36 9.50
C THR A 230 4.98 -14.01 8.48
N ARG A 231 3.90 -14.81 8.37
CA ARG A 231 2.75 -14.51 7.51
C ARG A 231 1.95 -13.31 8.03
N LEU A 232 1.92 -13.11 9.36
CA LEU A 232 1.30 -11.92 9.95
C LEU A 232 1.98 -10.65 9.45
N ILE A 233 3.31 -10.63 9.34
CA ILE A 233 4.07 -9.48 8.82
C ILE A 233 3.67 -9.18 7.38
N THR A 234 3.68 -10.18 6.50
CA THR A 234 3.33 -9.98 5.08
C THR A 234 1.87 -9.54 4.92
N SER A 235 0.96 -10.12 5.71
CA SER A 235 -0.46 -9.72 5.72
C SER A 235 -0.66 -8.29 6.20
N ALA A 236 0.07 -7.85 7.23
CA ALA A 236 -0.01 -6.50 7.76
C ALA A 236 0.55 -5.47 6.76
N ILE A 237 1.64 -5.77 6.07
CA ILE A 237 2.18 -4.90 5.01
C ILE A 237 1.16 -4.75 3.86
N ALA A 238 0.56 -5.86 3.41
CA ALA A 238 -0.45 -5.84 2.36
C ALA A 238 -1.71 -5.07 2.77
N ALA A 239 -2.21 -5.31 4.00
CA ALA A 239 -3.34 -4.58 4.56
C ALA A 239 -3.03 -3.08 4.73
N GLY A 240 -1.87 -2.73 5.28
CA GLY A 240 -1.44 -1.34 5.42
C GLY A 240 -1.36 -0.61 4.08
N ALA A 241 -0.76 -1.24 3.06
CA ALA A 241 -0.70 -0.67 1.72
C ALA A 241 -2.09 -0.46 1.09
N THR A 242 -3.00 -1.44 1.24
CA THR A 242 -4.36 -1.34 0.71
C THR A 242 -5.18 -0.27 1.41
N TYR A 243 -5.15 -0.19 2.74
CA TYR A 243 -5.83 0.86 3.50
C TYR A 243 -5.26 2.25 3.21
N LEU A 244 -3.94 2.39 3.09
CA LEU A 244 -3.33 3.68 2.75
C LEU A 244 -3.74 4.12 1.33
N MET A 245 -3.72 3.22 0.35
CA MET A 245 -4.22 3.51 -1.01
C MET A 245 -5.70 3.87 -1.01
N TRP A 246 -6.52 3.18 -0.21
CA TRP A 246 -7.96 3.46 -0.11
C TRP A 246 -8.23 4.82 0.53
N LEU A 247 -7.53 5.17 1.61
CA LEU A 247 -7.61 6.49 2.25
C LEU A 247 -7.19 7.61 1.30
N ILE A 248 -6.09 7.42 0.55
CA ILE A 248 -5.66 8.37 -0.47
C ILE A 248 -6.75 8.53 -1.54
N ARG A 249 -7.33 7.43 -2.04
CA ARG A 249 -8.43 7.48 -3.03
C ARG A 249 -9.66 8.22 -2.50
N ILE A 250 -10.07 7.96 -1.27
CA ILE A 250 -11.20 8.64 -0.63
C ILE A 250 -10.90 10.12 -0.43
N PHE A 251 -9.69 10.46 0.00
CA PHE A 251 -9.26 11.85 0.15
C PHE A 251 -9.40 12.60 -1.19
N TRP A 252 -8.89 12.05 -2.30
CA TRP A 252 -9.06 12.65 -3.62
C TRP A 252 -10.53 12.72 -4.05
N ALA A 253 -11.34 11.70 -3.74
CA ALA A 253 -12.77 11.68 -4.06
C ALA A 253 -13.57 12.73 -3.26
N LEU A 254 -13.27 12.92 -1.97
CA LEU A 254 -13.92 13.91 -1.10
C LEU A 254 -13.46 15.33 -1.39
N CYS A 255 -12.17 15.52 -1.70
CA CYS A 255 -11.62 16.82 -2.12
C CYS A 255 -11.96 17.19 -3.57
N GLY A 256 -12.78 16.39 -4.27
CA GLY A 256 -13.26 16.69 -5.62
C GLY A 256 -12.18 16.62 -6.70
N VAL A 257 -11.02 16.02 -6.41
CA VAL A 257 -9.98 15.79 -7.42
C VAL A 257 -10.35 14.50 -8.16
N PHE A 258 -10.99 14.73 -9.30
CA PHE A 258 -11.61 13.74 -10.17
C PHE A 258 -10.68 12.56 -10.48
N THR A 259 -10.93 11.41 -9.85
CA THR A 259 -10.54 10.14 -10.45
C THR A 259 -11.48 9.86 -11.62
N VAL A 260 -10.91 9.29 -12.69
CA VAL A 260 -11.41 9.16 -14.06
C VAL A 260 -12.80 8.50 -14.20
N ASP A 261 -13.40 8.01 -13.12
CA ASP A 261 -14.72 7.37 -13.15
C ASP A 261 -15.81 8.26 -12.53
N MET A 262 -16.22 9.25 -13.31
CA MET A 262 -17.42 10.04 -13.04
C MET A 262 -18.66 9.20 -13.38
N SER A 263 -18.92 8.17 -12.57
CA SER A 263 -20.26 7.61 -12.43
C SER A 263 -21.05 8.57 -11.54
N HIS A 264 -22.03 9.23 -12.17
CA HIS A 264 -23.08 10.08 -11.62
C HIS A 264 -23.09 10.17 -10.07
N ASN A 265 -22.26 11.03 -9.51
CA ASN A 265 -22.14 11.16 -8.07
C ASN A 265 -23.04 12.30 -7.60
N ARG A 266 -24.06 12.02 -6.80
CA ARG A 266 -25.03 13.02 -6.29
C ARG A 266 -24.35 14.20 -5.58
N PHE A 267 -23.16 13.99 -5.04
CA PHE A 267 -22.35 15.01 -4.39
C PHE A 267 -21.76 16.06 -5.35
N GLN A 268 -21.69 15.78 -6.66
CA GLN A 268 -21.15 16.74 -7.63
C GLN A 268 -22.03 17.98 -7.76
N HIS A 269 -23.36 17.83 -7.76
CA HIS A 269 -24.27 18.97 -7.81
C HIS A 269 -24.21 19.80 -6.53
N ALA A 270 -24.13 19.15 -5.37
CA ALA A 270 -23.96 19.82 -4.08
C ALA A 270 -22.64 20.59 -4.01
N TYR A 271 -21.53 19.98 -4.44
CA TYR A 271 -20.22 20.62 -4.50
C TYR A 271 -20.21 21.81 -5.47
N SER A 272 -20.76 21.65 -6.67
CA SER A 272 -20.89 22.75 -7.64
C SER A 272 -21.75 23.90 -7.09
N ALA A 273 -22.85 23.60 -6.39
CA ALA A 273 -23.70 24.61 -5.76
C ALA A 273 -22.96 25.37 -4.64
N LEU A 274 -22.26 24.65 -3.76
CA LEU A 274 -21.44 25.25 -2.70
C LEU A 274 -20.31 26.11 -3.27
N LEU A 275 -19.67 25.67 -4.34
CA LEU A 275 -18.60 26.43 -4.98
C LEU A 275 -19.13 27.69 -5.67
N MET A 276 -20.28 27.61 -6.34
CA MET A 276 -20.96 28.78 -6.91
C MET A 276 -21.36 29.78 -5.80
N ALA A 277 -21.88 29.30 -4.67
CA ALA A 277 -22.17 30.14 -3.51
C ALA A 277 -20.90 30.80 -2.93
N ALA A 278 -19.79 30.07 -2.86
CA ALA A 278 -18.50 30.61 -2.46
C ALA A 278 -17.98 31.69 -3.43
N CYS A 279 -18.20 31.54 -4.74
CA CYS A 279 -17.85 32.56 -5.73
C CYS A 279 -18.65 33.85 -5.52
N VAL A 280 -19.95 33.74 -5.26
CA VAL A 280 -20.81 34.90 -4.96
C VAL A 280 -20.36 35.58 -3.66
N TYR A 281 -20.06 34.80 -2.62
CA TYR A 281 -19.53 35.31 -1.36
C TYR A 281 -18.21 36.08 -1.56
N ASN A 282 -17.27 35.51 -2.30
CA ASN A 282 -15.99 36.18 -2.57
C ASN A 282 -16.18 37.44 -3.42
N LEU A 283 -17.05 37.41 -4.43
CA LEU A 283 -17.33 38.59 -5.25
C LEU A 283 -17.92 39.75 -4.43
N ALA A 284 -18.83 39.45 -3.50
CA ALA A 284 -19.46 40.44 -2.63
C ALA A 284 -18.47 41.01 -1.59
N ASN A 285 -17.61 40.16 -1.02
CA ASN A 285 -16.70 40.56 0.06
C ASN A 285 -15.34 41.07 -0.42
N ALA A 286 -15.01 40.94 -1.71
CA ALA A 286 -13.72 41.36 -2.26
C ALA A 286 -13.37 42.82 -1.92
N SER A 287 -14.33 43.74 -2.04
CA SER A 287 -14.11 45.17 -1.74
C SER A 287 -13.77 45.42 -0.27
N TYR A 288 -14.45 44.69 0.63
CA TYR A 288 -14.27 44.81 2.08
C TYR A 288 -12.91 44.26 2.51
N VAL A 289 -12.54 43.08 1.99
CA VAL A 289 -11.27 42.41 2.28
C VAL A 289 -10.07 43.23 1.78
N VAL A 290 -10.14 43.77 0.55
CA VAL A 290 -9.08 44.61 -0.02
C VAL A 290 -8.90 45.92 0.77
N CYS A 291 -9.99 46.56 1.20
CA CYS A 291 -9.92 47.77 2.04
C CYS A 291 -9.30 47.49 3.41
N LYS A 292 -9.52 46.30 3.98
CA LYS A 292 -8.93 45.89 5.26
C LYS A 292 -7.44 45.57 5.13
N LEU A 293 -7.04 44.87 4.07
CA LEU A 293 -5.65 44.46 3.81
C LEU A 293 -4.72 45.65 3.52
N ASP A 294 -5.21 46.68 2.82
CA ASP A 294 -4.36 47.76 2.30
C ASP A 294 -4.31 48.99 3.22
N HIS A 295 -5.01 49.00 4.38
CA HIS A 295 -5.15 50.12 5.33
C HIS A 295 -5.58 51.51 4.76
N TRP A 296 -5.68 51.67 3.45
CA TRP A 296 -5.92 52.91 2.72
C TRP A 296 -7.15 52.77 1.83
N CYS A 297 -8.35 52.91 2.40
CA CYS A 297 -9.60 52.76 1.64
C CYS A 297 -9.92 53.95 0.70
N VAL A 298 -9.04 54.95 0.60
CA VAL A 298 -9.35 56.26 -0.03
C VAL A 298 -8.46 56.60 -1.23
N THR A 299 -7.36 55.88 -1.49
CA THR A 299 -6.39 56.31 -2.51
C THR A 299 -5.96 55.15 -3.41
N PHE A 300 -6.62 55.02 -4.56
CA PHE A 300 -6.17 54.52 -5.89
C PHE A 300 -5.03 53.47 -6.03
N SER A 301 -4.69 52.68 -5.00
CA SER A 301 -3.51 51.80 -4.96
C SER A 301 -3.83 50.30 -5.00
N SER A 302 -5.09 49.88 -5.14
CA SER A 302 -5.48 48.46 -5.06
C SER A 302 -6.14 47.88 -6.33
N THR A 303 -5.81 48.41 -7.52
CA THR A 303 -6.46 48.01 -8.77
C THR A 303 -6.09 46.63 -9.28
N LEU A 304 -4.94 46.02 -8.92
CA LEU A 304 -4.56 44.72 -9.49
C LEU A 304 -5.08 43.53 -8.66
N THR A 305 -4.86 43.54 -7.34
CA THR A 305 -5.25 42.42 -6.45
C THR A 305 -6.77 42.27 -6.34
N GLY A 306 -7.49 43.40 -6.19
CA GLY A 306 -8.96 43.38 -6.15
C GLY A 306 -9.60 43.02 -7.50
N VAL A 307 -8.95 43.35 -8.62
CA VAL A 307 -9.41 42.91 -9.96
C VAL A 307 -9.13 41.43 -10.16
N TYR A 308 -7.97 40.93 -9.73
CA TYR A 308 -7.60 39.52 -9.81
C TYR A 308 -8.62 38.63 -9.08
N ASP A 309 -8.97 38.93 -7.84
CA ASP A 309 -9.91 38.14 -7.04
C ASP A 309 -11.33 38.09 -7.64
N ARG A 310 -11.79 39.24 -8.17
CA ARG A 310 -13.10 39.34 -8.82
C ARG A 310 -13.11 38.61 -10.15
N VAL A 311 -12.05 38.72 -10.95
CA VAL A 311 -11.90 37.99 -12.21
C VAL A 311 -11.84 36.49 -11.95
N LEU A 312 -11.09 36.05 -10.95
CA LEU A 312 -10.99 34.64 -10.57
C LEU A 312 -12.35 34.09 -10.13
N SER A 313 -13.03 34.78 -9.21
CA SER A 313 -14.36 34.36 -8.72
C SER A 313 -15.40 34.32 -9.84
N SER A 314 -15.39 35.31 -10.73
CA SER A 314 -16.31 35.39 -11.88
C SER A 314 -16.03 34.28 -12.89
N THR A 315 -14.76 34.01 -13.20
CA THR A 315 -14.36 32.97 -14.15
C THR A 315 -14.66 31.58 -13.60
N ALA A 316 -14.39 31.34 -12.31
CA ALA A 316 -14.72 30.09 -11.64
C ALA A 316 -16.25 29.85 -11.61
N PHE A 317 -17.03 30.90 -11.35
CA PHE A 317 -18.49 30.85 -11.37
C PHE A 317 -19.04 30.49 -12.76
N LEU A 318 -18.62 31.22 -13.80
CA LEU A 318 -19.05 30.98 -15.18
C LEU A 318 -18.61 29.60 -15.68
N SER A 319 -17.38 29.20 -15.39
CA SER A 319 -16.87 27.86 -15.73
C SER A 319 -17.71 26.76 -15.10
N ARG A 320 -18.12 26.92 -13.83
CA ARG A 320 -18.96 25.93 -13.14
C ARG A 320 -20.39 25.87 -13.67
N ILE A 321 -20.96 27.01 -14.06
CA ILE A 321 -22.25 27.06 -14.78
C ILE A 321 -22.15 26.32 -16.12
N ALA A 322 -21.13 26.62 -16.92
CA ALA A 322 -20.91 25.96 -18.22
C ALA A 322 -20.74 24.44 -18.07
N VAL A 323 -19.95 24.00 -17.08
CA VAL A 323 -19.76 22.56 -16.80
C VAL A 323 -21.07 21.89 -16.36
N ALA A 324 -21.87 22.56 -15.54
CA ALA A 324 -23.13 22.01 -15.01
C ALA A 324 -24.24 21.94 -16.07
N TYR A 325 -24.38 22.94 -16.94
CA TYR A 325 -25.49 23.01 -17.90
C TYR A 325 -25.14 22.53 -19.31
N GLU A 326 -23.92 22.78 -19.78
CA GLU A 326 -23.55 22.57 -21.19
C GLU A 326 -22.63 21.37 -21.39
N CYS A 327 -21.72 21.11 -20.44
CA CYS A 327 -20.80 19.99 -20.56
C CYS A 327 -21.40 18.63 -20.15
N GLU A 328 -22.34 18.56 -19.22
CA GLU A 328 -22.88 17.27 -18.77
C GLU A 328 -23.45 16.39 -19.91
N PRO A 329 -24.35 16.88 -20.77
CA PRO A 329 -24.87 16.09 -21.89
C PRO A 329 -23.77 15.78 -22.93
N ASN A 330 -22.88 16.72 -23.22
CA ASN A 330 -21.82 16.54 -24.22
C ASN A 330 -20.72 15.57 -23.77
N VAL A 331 -20.35 15.60 -22.49
CA VAL A 331 -19.36 14.68 -21.89
C VAL A 331 -19.92 13.26 -21.83
N SER A 332 -21.23 13.09 -21.65
CA SER A 332 -21.88 11.78 -21.71
C SER A 332 -21.78 11.18 -23.13
N ARG A 333 -22.04 11.97 -24.17
CA ARG A 333 -21.90 11.57 -25.58
C ARG A 333 -20.45 11.25 -25.92
N TYR A 334 -19.51 12.13 -25.56
CA TYR A 334 -18.07 11.92 -25.73
C TYR A 334 -17.62 10.57 -25.14
N ARG A 335 -18.05 10.25 -23.91
CA ARG A 335 -17.70 8.98 -23.25
C ARG A 335 -18.33 7.78 -23.95
N ALA A 336 -19.58 7.89 -24.39
CA ALA A 336 -20.21 6.82 -25.17
C ALA A 336 -19.41 6.53 -26.44
N THR A 337 -18.97 7.56 -27.17
CA THR A 337 -18.13 7.42 -28.37
C THR A 337 -16.79 6.77 -28.07
N ILE A 338 -16.09 7.22 -27.01
CA ILE A 338 -14.79 6.63 -26.64
C ILE A 338 -14.94 5.17 -26.19
N ARG A 339 -15.99 4.82 -25.44
CA ARG A 339 -16.26 3.43 -25.03
C ARG A 339 -16.62 2.55 -26.22
N ALA A 340 -17.39 3.06 -27.17
CA ALA A 340 -17.67 2.36 -28.42
C ALA A 340 -16.36 2.07 -29.16
N PHE A 341 -15.49 3.07 -29.31
CA PHE A 341 -14.16 2.89 -29.92
C PHE A 341 -13.30 1.85 -29.16
N GLU A 342 -13.27 1.91 -27.83
CA GLU A 342 -12.51 0.97 -26.99
C GLU A 342 -13.04 -0.46 -27.07
N ALA A 343 -14.33 -0.67 -27.36
CA ALA A 343 -14.89 -1.99 -27.61
C ALA A 343 -14.32 -2.64 -28.89
N TYR A 344 -13.99 -1.83 -29.90
CA TYR A 344 -13.40 -2.30 -31.15
C TYR A 344 -11.87 -2.40 -31.07
N SER A 345 -11.22 -1.42 -30.45
CA SER A 345 -9.77 -1.33 -30.30
C SER A 345 -9.41 -1.15 -28.82
N PRO A 346 -9.34 -2.27 -28.07
CA PRO A 346 -9.09 -2.25 -26.64
C PRO A 346 -7.70 -1.67 -26.36
N PRO A 347 -7.57 -0.77 -25.36
CA PRO A 347 -6.30 -0.13 -25.05
C PRO A 347 -5.27 -1.17 -24.63
N SER A 348 -4.09 -1.10 -25.22
CA SER A 348 -2.97 -1.94 -24.83
C SER A 348 -2.47 -1.57 -23.43
N ALA A 349 -1.88 -2.53 -22.71
CA ALA A 349 -1.30 -2.29 -21.37
C ALA A 349 -0.16 -1.24 -21.38
N ALA A 350 0.45 -0.98 -22.54
CA ALA A 350 1.45 0.08 -22.72
C ALA A 350 0.79 1.46 -22.85
N GLU A 351 -0.31 1.57 -23.59
CA GLU A 351 -1.09 2.80 -23.71
C GLU A 351 -1.73 3.20 -22.37
N LEU A 352 -2.27 2.23 -21.64
CA LEU A 352 -2.86 2.49 -20.32
C LEU A 352 -1.81 3.03 -19.33
N ARG A 353 -0.59 2.47 -19.35
CA ARG A 353 0.55 2.97 -18.57
C ARG A 353 0.99 4.37 -19.00
N ARG A 354 1.05 4.64 -20.30
CA ARG A 354 1.42 5.97 -20.83
C ARG A 354 0.39 7.03 -20.47
N HIS A 355 -0.89 6.70 -20.56
CA HIS A 355 -1.99 7.57 -20.16
C HIS A 355 -1.99 7.83 -18.65
N GLY A 356 -1.78 6.79 -17.84
CA GLY A 356 -1.64 6.93 -16.39
C GLY A 356 -0.44 7.79 -16.00
N ALA A 357 0.72 7.59 -16.63
CA ALA A 357 1.92 8.39 -16.39
C ALA A 357 1.70 9.85 -16.77
N PHE A 358 1.14 10.14 -17.96
CA PHE A 358 0.84 11.50 -18.39
C PHE A 358 -0.12 12.20 -17.42
N THR A 359 -1.22 11.54 -17.07
CA THR A 359 -2.22 12.07 -16.14
C THR A 359 -1.59 12.39 -14.78
N LEU A 360 -0.79 11.47 -14.25
CA LEU A 360 -0.08 11.68 -12.99
C LEU A 360 0.90 12.85 -13.07
N THR A 361 1.67 12.96 -14.15
CA THR A 361 2.64 14.04 -14.34
C THR A 361 1.97 15.41 -14.43
N VAL A 362 0.89 15.55 -15.21
CA VAL A 362 0.18 16.82 -15.35
C VAL A 362 -0.47 17.23 -14.03
N VAL A 363 -1.16 16.31 -13.35
CA VAL A 363 -1.77 16.58 -12.05
C VAL A 363 -0.71 16.94 -11.01
N ALA A 364 0.40 16.20 -10.95
CA ALA A 364 1.48 16.48 -10.00
C ALA A 364 2.13 17.84 -10.27
N ALA A 365 2.38 18.19 -11.54
CA ALA A 365 2.95 19.49 -11.90
C ALA A 365 2.01 20.65 -11.53
N CYS A 366 0.72 20.53 -11.82
CA CYS A 366 -0.28 21.53 -11.44
C CYS A 366 -0.37 21.71 -9.92
N LEU A 367 -0.44 20.62 -9.16
CA LEU A 367 -0.48 20.68 -7.70
C LEU A 367 0.81 21.24 -7.09
N ALA A 368 1.98 20.91 -7.66
CA ALA A 368 3.26 21.42 -7.21
C ALA A 368 3.42 22.93 -7.40
N VAL A 369 2.64 23.55 -8.29
CA VAL A 369 2.63 25.01 -8.47
C VAL A 369 1.57 25.66 -7.58
N ILE A 370 0.35 25.12 -7.57
CA ILE A 370 -0.81 25.76 -6.92
C ILE A 370 -0.78 25.61 -5.41
N VAL A 371 -0.44 24.43 -4.90
CA VAL A 371 -0.48 24.17 -3.45
C VAL A 371 0.56 25.02 -2.72
N PRO A 372 1.84 25.10 -3.15
CA PRO A 372 2.82 25.94 -2.46
C PRO A 372 2.51 27.43 -2.58
N ALA A 373 2.04 27.91 -3.75
CA ALA A 373 1.68 29.30 -3.94
C ALA A 373 0.55 29.73 -2.97
N ASN A 374 -0.49 28.90 -2.85
CA ASN A 374 -1.60 29.17 -1.94
C ASN A 374 -1.22 29.00 -0.46
N ALA A 375 -0.37 28.02 -0.14
CA ALA A 375 0.12 27.80 1.23
C ALA A 375 0.98 28.96 1.73
N VAL A 376 1.84 29.51 0.87
CA VAL A 376 2.65 30.70 1.18
C VAL A 376 1.75 31.89 1.48
N SER A 377 0.70 32.11 0.68
CA SER A 377 -0.27 33.19 0.92
C SER A 377 -1.01 33.05 2.25
N VAL A 378 -1.46 31.84 2.63
CA VAL A 378 -2.04 31.58 3.97
C VAL A 378 -1.03 31.84 5.08
N TYR A 379 0.21 31.40 4.90
CA TYR A 379 1.25 31.56 5.89
C TYR A 379 1.53 33.03 6.19
N TYR A 380 1.64 33.87 5.15
CA TYR A 380 1.79 35.32 5.32
C TYR A 380 0.58 35.92 6.07
N LEU A 381 -0.64 35.51 5.71
CA LEU A 381 -1.87 35.96 6.37
C LEU A 381 -1.87 35.66 7.88
N CYS A 382 -1.62 34.40 8.25
CA CYS A 382 -1.66 33.95 9.65
C CYS A 382 -0.50 34.49 10.49
N ARG A 383 0.63 34.85 9.87
CA ARG A 383 1.84 35.28 10.60
C ARG A 383 1.89 36.79 10.83
N TYR A 384 1.41 37.58 9.88
CA TYR A 384 1.53 39.05 9.91
C TYR A 384 0.25 39.77 10.36
N GLU A 385 -0.92 39.13 10.34
CA GLU A 385 -2.18 39.68 10.87
C GLU A 385 -2.81 38.77 11.95
N PRO A 386 -2.30 38.82 13.20
CA PRO A 386 -2.79 37.98 14.30
C PRO A 386 -4.21 38.32 14.80
N ASP A 387 -4.72 39.52 14.50
CA ASP A 387 -6.09 39.97 14.82
C ASP A 387 -7.08 39.80 13.64
N SER A 388 -6.79 38.89 12.71
CA SER A 388 -7.65 38.69 11.54
C SER A 388 -8.99 38.04 11.90
N ASP A 389 -10.09 38.73 11.60
CA ASP A 389 -11.45 38.21 11.75
C ASP A 389 -11.64 36.91 10.96
N ALA A 390 -12.44 35.99 11.50
CA ALA A 390 -12.74 34.71 10.85
C ALA A 390 -13.27 34.85 9.41
N SER A 391 -13.96 35.96 9.09
CA SER A 391 -14.45 36.28 7.75
C SER A 391 -13.33 36.38 6.70
N PHE A 392 -12.15 36.84 7.11
CA PHE A 392 -10.98 37.05 6.25
C PHE A 392 -10.29 35.73 5.89
N VAL A 393 -10.20 34.82 6.88
CA VAL A 393 -9.71 33.44 6.67
C VAL A 393 -10.67 32.66 5.76
N VAL A 394 -11.98 32.79 5.98
CA VAL A 394 -13.01 32.14 5.15
C VAL A 394 -12.94 32.62 3.69
N TYR A 395 -12.74 33.91 3.46
CA TYR A 395 -12.58 34.48 2.11
C TYR A 395 -11.39 33.85 1.35
N HIS A 396 -10.21 33.81 1.98
CA HIS A 396 -9.02 33.23 1.36
C HIS A 396 -9.17 31.72 1.15
N LEU A 397 -9.77 31.01 2.10
CA LEU A 397 -10.06 29.58 1.96
C LEU A 397 -10.95 29.30 0.73
N PHE A 398 -12.02 30.08 0.56
CA PHE A 398 -12.90 29.94 -0.60
C PHE A 398 -12.19 30.25 -1.92
N MET A 399 -11.31 31.26 -1.94
CA MET A 399 -10.50 31.59 -3.11
C MET A 399 -9.59 30.42 -3.50
N TYR A 400 -8.97 29.73 -2.54
CA TYR A 400 -8.13 28.57 -2.82
C TYR A 400 -8.92 27.37 -3.33
N VAL A 401 -10.08 27.11 -2.73
CA VAL A 401 -10.96 26.04 -3.21
C VAL A 401 -11.41 26.33 -4.65
N GLN A 402 -11.67 27.60 -5.00
CA GLN A 402 -11.99 28.02 -6.37
C GLN A 402 -10.80 27.84 -7.33
N ASN A 403 -9.60 28.26 -6.94
CA ASN A 403 -8.37 28.10 -7.74
C ASN A 403 -8.06 26.62 -8.00
N LEU A 404 -8.10 25.79 -6.96
CA LEU A 404 -7.85 24.35 -7.07
C LEU A 404 -8.90 23.69 -7.99
N SER A 405 -10.16 24.10 -7.82
CA SER A 405 -11.29 23.62 -8.60
C SER A 405 -11.17 23.97 -10.10
N MET A 406 -10.73 25.18 -10.44
CA MET A 406 -10.49 25.62 -11.81
C MET A 406 -9.37 24.80 -12.45
N CYS A 407 -8.24 24.65 -11.76
CA CYS A 407 -7.12 23.86 -12.25
C CYS A 407 -7.49 22.39 -12.47
N CYS A 408 -8.33 21.82 -11.61
CA CYS A 408 -8.83 20.45 -11.78
C CYS A 408 -9.64 20.30 -13.08
N ILE A 409 -10.50 21.28 -13.42
CA ILE A 409 -11.26 21.27 -14.69
C ILE A 409 -10.32 21.33 -15.89
N GLU A 410 -9.34 22.23 -15.86
CA GLU A 410 -8.37 22.39 -16.95
C GLU A 410 -7.51 21.14 -17.14
N THR A 411 -7.02 20.57 -16.05
CA THR A 411 -6.24 19.33 -16.08
C THR A 411 -7.08 18.17 -16.61
N GLN A 412 -8.35 18.09 -16.22
CA GLN A 412 -9.27 17.09 -16.76
C GLN A 412 -9.46 17.26 -18.26
N PHE A 413 -9.64 18.50 -18.75
CA PHE A 413 -9.73 18.78 -20.17
C PHE A 413 -8.48 18.31 -20.93
N VAL A 414 -7.29 18.65 -20.43
CA VAL A 414 -6.00 18.22 -21.02
C VAL A 414 -5.88 16.70 -21.07
N VAL A 415 -6.29 16.00 -20.01
CA VAL A 415 -6.26 14.53 -19.95
C VAL A 415 -7.21 13.91 -20.97
N GLN A 416 -8.42 14.47 -21.15
CA GLN A 416 -9.36 14.00 -22.17
C GLN A 416 -8.85 14.28 -23.59
N CYS A 417 -8.26 15.46 -23.82
CA CYS A 417 -7.60 15.78 -25.09
C CYS A 417 -6.45 14.83 -25.40
N PHE A 418 -5.62 14.50 -24.40
CA PHE A 418 -4.54 13.53 -24.57
C PHE A 418 -5.07 12.14 -24.88
N LYS A 419 -6.18 11.72 -24.25
CA LYS A 419 -6.85 10.44 -24.57
C LYS A 419 -7.25 10.39 -26.05
N VAL A 420 -7.90 11.43 -26.55
CA VAL A 420 -8.28 11.54 -27.97
C VAL A 420 -7.06 11.55 -28.89
N TYR A 421 -6.04 12.34 -28.55
CA TYR A 421 -4.78 12.40 -29.29
C TYR A 421 -4.12 11.02 -29.43
N THR A 422 -4.06 10.23 -28.35
CA THR A 422 -3.48 8.88 -28.43
C THR A 422 -4.23 7.96 -29.38
N LYS A 423 -5.56 8.10 -29.48
CA LYS A 423 -6.37 7.34 -30.43
C LYS A 423 -6.12 7.77 -31.87
N PHE A 424 -6.13 9.08 -32.16
CA PHE A 424 -5.79 9.59 -33.49
C PHE A 424 -4.37 9.23 -33.92
N ARG A 425 -3.42 9.24 -32.99
CA ARG A 425 -2.05 8.81 -33.26
C ARG A 425 -1.99 7.33 -33.66
N GLY A 426 -2.72 6.47 -32.96
CA GLY A 426 -2.82 5.05 -33.31
C GLY A 426 -3.39 4.84 -34.72
N ILE A 427 -4.48 5.54 -35.05
CA ILE A 427 -5.10 5.52 -36.39
C ILE A 427 -4.09 5.97 -37.46
N ASN A 428 -3.35 7.05 -37.20
CA ASN A 428 -2.34 7.57 -38.14
C ASN A 428 -1.16 6.61 -38.32
N ASP A 429 -0.71 5.95 -37.25
CA ASP A 429 0.35 4.95 -37.30
C ASP A 429 -0.10 3.71 -38.12
N ASP A 430 -1.36 3.29 -37.97
CA ASP A 430 -1.93 2.18 -38.76
C ASP A 430 -2.17 2.54 -40.22
N LEU A 431 -2.62 3.77 -40.51
CA LEU A 431 -2.70 4.31 -41.89
C LEU A 431 -1.33 4.35 -42.56
N LYS A 432 -0.28 4.74 -41.81
CA LYS A 432 1.09 4.75 -42.31
C LYS A 432 1.58 3.34 -42.65
N ARG A 433 1.31 2.36 -41.79
CA ARG A 433 1.63 0.94 -42.05
C ARG A 433 0.92 0.42 -43.30
N LEU A 434 -0.37 0.72 -43.46
CA LEU A 434 -1.12 0.33 -44.66
C LEU A 434 -0.56 0.96 -45.94
N LYS A 435 -0.07 2.20 -45.84
CA LYS A 435 0.63 2.84 -46.97
C LYS A 435 1.94 2.12 -47.29
N ASP A 436 2.77 1.84 -46.28
CA ASP A 436 4.07 1.18 -46.46
C ASP A 436 3.91 -0.27 -46.99
N ASP A 437 2.90 -1.00 -46.52
CA ASP A 437 2.57 -2.36 -46.99
C ASP A 437 2.05 -2.39 -48.43
N ASN A 438 1.34 -1.33 -48.87
CA ASN A 438 0.89 -1.21 -50.26
C ASN A 438 2.02 -0.80 -51.21
N VAL A 439 2.96 0.05 -50.77
CA VAL A 439 4.13 0.43 -51.56
C VAL A 439 5.08 -0.75 -51.75
N ASN A 440 5.14 -1.67 -50.79
CA ASN A 440 6.01 -2.86 -50.85
C ASN A 440 5.35 -4.10 -51.48
N ARG A 441 4.11 -4.01 -52.00
CA ARG A 441 3.54 -5.12 -52.79
C ARG A 441 4.18 -5.13 -54.18
N PRO A 442 4.88 -6.20 -54.59
CA PRO A 442 5.25 -6.34 -55.99
C PRO A 442 3.97 -6.39 -56.82
N GLU A 443 3.93 -5.56 -57.87
CA GLU A 443 2.95 -5.65 -58.94
C GLU A 443 2.87 -7.12 -59.41
N TYR A 444 1.67 -7.71 -59.30
CA TYR A 444 1.25 -9.04 -59.79
C TYR A 444 1.64 -10.29 -58.95
N PRO A 445 0.75 -10.75 -58.04
CA PRO A 445 0.74 -12.13 -57.53
C PRO A 445 -0.31 -12.95 -58.27
N PHE A 446 -0.25 -12.99 -59.60
CA PHE A 446 -0.96 -14.00 -60.39
C PHE A 446 0.10 -14.81 -61.09
N VAL A 447 0.48 -15.94 -60.49
CA VAL A 447 1.01 -17.18 -61.12
C VAL A 447 1.67 -18.00 -60.00
N CYS A 448 1.43 -19.31 -60.02
CA CYS A 448 1.91 -20.36 -59.10
C CYS A 448 1.06 -20.64 -57.86
N CYS A 449 -0.10 -21.27 -58.07
CA CYS A 449 -0.58 -22.32 -57.17
C CYS A 449 -0.14 -23.67 -57.73
N PRO A 450 0.55 -24.52 -56.95
CA PRO A 450 0.34 -25.96 -57.02
C PRO A 450 -0.36 -26.46 -55.75
N ALA A 451 -1.24 -27.45 -55.95
CA ALA A 451 -2.09 -28.09 -54.95
C ALA A 451 -1.29 -28.83 -53.84
N PRO A 452 -1.94 -29.20 -52.71
CA PRO A 452 -1.26 -29.46 -51.44
C PRO A 452 -0.83 -30.92 -51.30
N SER A 453 0.35 -31.13 -50.72
CA SER A 453 0.70 -32.41 -50.09
C SER A 453 1.11 -32.20 -48.64
N SER A 454 0.78 -33.21 -47.86
CA SER A 454 0.61 -33.27 -46.43
C SER A 454 1.90 -33.21 -45.60
N ALA A 455 1.73 -32.71 -44.38
CA ALA A 455 2.50 -32.98 -43.16
C ALA A 455 3.78 -32.15 -42.90
N SER A 456 3.66 -31.14 -42.04
CA SER A 456 4.57 -30.94 -40.91
C SER A 456 3.94 -30.00 -39.86
N ARG A 457 3.78 -30.52 -38.64
CA ARG A 457 3.43 -29.75 -37.43
C ARG A 457 4.58 -28.80 -37.07
N ARG A 458 4.27 -27.53 -36.79
CA ARG A 458 4.77 -26.83 -35.58
C ARG A 458 4.01 -25.54 -35.28
N ARG A 459 3.78 -25.36 -33.98
CA ARG A 459 3.06 -24.31 -33.26
C ARG A 459 3.42 -22.89 -33.72
N LEU A 460 2.41 -22.06 -33.98
CA LEU A 460 2.52 -20.60 -33.80
C LEU A 460 1.20 -20.03 -33.26
N HIS A 461 1.35 -19.14 -32.29
CA HIS A 461 0.31 -18.51 -31.48
C HIS A 461 -0.94 -18.05 -32.25
N ARG A 462 -2.10 -18.52 -31.78
CA ARG A 462 -3.42 -18.03 -32.16
C ARG A 462 -3.66 -16.65 -31.51
N ARG A 463 -3.24 -15.58 -32.18
CA ARG A 463 -3.68 -14.20 -31.90
C ARG A 463 -4.93 -13.97 -32.76
N GLY A 464 -6.10 -13.83 -32.15
CA GLY A 464 -7.36 -13.61 -32.86
C GLY A 464 -7.29 -12.35 -33.74
N ARG A 465 -7.70 -12.47 -35.00
CA ARG A 465 -7.91 -11.34 -35.92
C ARG A 465 -9.37 -10.87 -35.79
N PRO A 466 -9.65 -9.56 -35.77
CA PRO A 466 -11.02 -9.06 -35.77
C PRO A 466 -11.65 -9.20 -37.16
N ALA A 467 -12.93 -9.58 -37.19
CA ALA A 467 -13.76 -9.64 -38.39
C ALA A 467 -14.33 -8.24 -38.69
N ALA A 468 -14.40 -7.86 -39.97
CA ALA A 468 -14.97 -6.58 -40.39
C ALA A 468 -16.50 -6.53 -40.31
N VAL A 469 -17.01 -5.36 -39.94
CA VAL A 469 -18.43 -5.06 -39.78
C VAL A 469 -18.72 -3.74 -40.50
N ILE A 470 -19.81 -3.71 -41.28
CA ILE A 470 -20.30 -2.51 -41.98
C ILE A 470 -21.21 -1.72 -41.05
N TYR A 471 -21.12 -0.40 -41.11
CA TYR A 471 -22.00 0.53 -40.39
C TYR A 471 -23.34 0.67 -41.13
N ASP A 472 -24.40 0.04 -40.63
CA ASP A 472 -25.76 0.42 -40.96
C ASP A 472 -26.37 1.11 -39.73
N ARG A 473 -27.08 2.21 -39.96
CA ARG A 473 -27.61 3.12 -38.92
C ARG A 473 -28.69 2.40 -38.09
N ASP A 474 -28.28 1.50 -37.20
CA ASP A 474 -28.78 1.32 -35.83
C ASP A 474 -28.55 -0.10 -35.24
N PHE A 475 -27.95 -1.08 -35.95
CA PHE A 475 -27.61 -2.39 -35.36
C PHE A 475 -26.38 -3.08 -35.99
N CYS A 476 -25.46 -3.60 -35.16
CA CYS A 476 -24.26 -4.33 -35.61
C CYS A 476 -24.55 -5.83 -35.88
N ARG A 477 -24.20 -6.34 -37.07
CA ARG A 477 -24.21 -7.78 -37.40
C ARG A 477 -22.85 -8.21 -37.97
N ALA A 478 -22.30 -9.32 -37.47
CA ALA A 478 -21.01 -9.86 -37.93
C ALA A 478 -21.15 -10.59 -39.29
N ARG A 479 -20.25 -10.30 -40.24
CA ARG A 479 -20.13 -11.01 -41.53
C ARG A 479 -19.01 -12.06 -41.45
N PRO A 480 -19.12 -13.23 -42.11
CA PRO A 480 -17.99 -14.15 -42.25
C PRO A 480 -16.83 -13.51 -43.03
N PRO A 481 -15.57 -13.91 -42.76
CA PRO A 481 -14.36 -13.23 -43.24
C PRO A 481 -14.33 -13.18 -44.77
N SER A 482 -14.23 -11.97 -45.32
CA SER A 482 -14.12 -11.77 -46.77
C SER A 482 -12.65 -11.91 -47.21
N CYS A 483 -12.42 -12.32 -48.47
CA CYS A 483 -11.09 -12.45 -49.08
C CYS A 483 -10.36 -11.11 -49.32
N ARG A 484 -10.80 -9.99 -48.75
CA ARG A 484 -10.20 -8.65 -48.97
C ARG A 484 -9.77 -8.00 -47.64
N PRO A 485 -8.65 -8.43 -47.04
CA PRO A 485 -8.18 -7.94 -45.75
C PRO A 485 -7.89 -6.43 -45.71
N MET A 486 -7.67 -5.80 -46.86
CA MET A 486 -7.45 -4.36 -46.96
C MET A 486 -8.75 -3.55 -46.89
N ALA A 487 -9.86 -4.05 -47.44
CA ALA A 487 -11.16 -3.37 -47.37
C ALA A 487 -11.68 -3.38 -45.92
N ASP A 488 -11.52 -4.53 -45.26
CA ASP A 488 -11.84 -4.76 -43.86
C ASP A 488 -11.05 -3.83 -42.91
N ALA A 489 -9.77 -3.58 -43.21
CA ALA A 489 -8.93 -2.65 -42.44
C ALA A 489 -9.29 -1.17 -42.66
N VAL A 490 -9.64 -0.79 -43.91
CA VAL A 490 -10.07 0.58 -44.24
C VAL A 490 -11.42 0.90 -43.61
N GLU A 491 -12.34 -0.06 -43.58
CA GLU A 491 -13.65 0.13 -42.94
C GLU A 491 -13.54 0.22 -41.42
N LEU A 492 -12.62 -0.53 -40.80
CA LEU A 492 -12.31 -0.39 -39.37
C LEU A 492 -11.68 0.96 -39.02
N LEU A 493 -10.87 1.55 -39.89
CA LEU A 493 -10.28 2.89 -39.69
C LEU A 493 -11.28 4.04 -39.94
N ARG A 494 -12.37 3.77 -40.66
CA ARG A 494 -13.44 4.73 -40.95
C ARG A 494 -14.40 4.91 -39.76
N ILE A 495 -14.60 3.86 -38.97
CA ILE A 495 -15.39 3.84 -37.73
C ILE A 495 -14.58 4.54 -36.62
#